data_AF-A0A6L5DTS5-F1
#
_entry.id   AF-A0A6L5DTS5-F1
#
_cell.length_a   1.000
_cell.length_b   1.000
_cell.length_c   1.000
_cell.angle_alpha   90.00
_cell.angle_beta   90.00
_cell.angle_gamma   90.00
#
_symmetry.space_group_name_H-M   'P 1'
#
loop_
_entity.id
_entity.type
_entity.pdbx_description
1 polymer ?
#
loop_
_entity_poly.entity_id
_entity_poly.type
_entity_poly.pdbx_seq_one_letter_code
_entity_poly.pdbx_strand_id
1 'polypeptide(L)'
;MKTIGFKHLFIFTCLFLFIGVGCEKDDELPSYHAKGTIIEITGGCYGEIVIIDVEEPQGIGLPFTVLGEEDEIITYQNAIGVPYFAKIGIPNSIPQAVGIRLNFEYRELTEDEEEQSHLFSTDPPIICPHNIAPPVVKRLIIKKVVSYE
;
A
#
# COMPACT_ATOMS: atom_id res chain seq x y z
N MET A 1 -63.41 37.90 43.93
CA MET A 1 -63.26 36.50 43.51
C MET A 1 -62.49 36.51 42.20
N LYS A 2 -61.23 36.06 42.22
CA LYS A 2 -60.22 36.27 41.17
C LYS A 2 -60.04 34.94 40.44
N THR A 3 -60.37 34.87 39.15
CA THR A 3 -60.04 33.72 38.30
C THR A 3 -58.92 34.12 37.34
N ILE A 4 -57.85 33.34 37.43
CA ILE A 4 -56.55 33.51 36.79
C ILE A 4 -56.64 32.96 35.37
N GLY A 5 -56.45 33.82 34.37
CA GLY A 5 -56.19 33.42 32.99
C GLY A 5 -54.69 33.33 32.77
N PHE A 6 -54.15 32.11 32.70
CA PHE A 6 -52.73 31.88 32.46
C PHE A 6 -52.49 31.61 30.97
N LYS A 7 -52.30 32.70 30.21
CA LYS A 7 -51.62 32.69 28.91
C LYS A 7 -50.11 32.69 29.18
N HIS A 8 -49.45 31.56 29.03
CA HIS A 8 -48.01 31.43 28.81
C HIS A 8 -47.88 30.30 27.79
N LEU A 9 -47.68 30.56 26.49
CA LEU A 9 -46.43 31.06 25.91
C LEU A 9 -45.21 30.57 26.70
N PHE A 10 -44.82 29.32 26.44
CA PHE A 10 -43.41 28.94 26.42
C PHE A 10 -43.19 27.79 25.43
N ILE A 11 -42.85 28.20 24.22
CA ILE A 11 -42.15 27.41 23.21
C ILE A 11 -40.78 27.09 23.82
N PHE A 12 -40.55 25.82 24.17
CA PHE A 12 -39.23 25.22 24.37
C PHE A 12 -39.27 23.95 23.51
N THR A 13 -38.87 24.00 22.25
CA THR A 13 -37.47 23.96 21.80
C THR A 13 -36.70 22.87 22.53
N CYS A 14 -36.77 21.65 22.00
CA CYS A 14 -35.64 20.72 21.99
C CYS A 14 -35.78 19.84 20.75
N LEU A 15 -35.45 20.49 19.64
CA LEU A 15 -35.10 19.90 18.37
C LEU A 15 -33.92 18.95 18.65
N PHE A 16 -34.18 17.65 18.81
CA PHE A 16 -33.14 16.63 18.83
C PHE A 16 -32.60 16.45 17.41
N LEU A 17 -31.81 17.43 16.95
CA LEU A 17 -30.88 17.25 15.84
C LEU A 17 -29.61 16.60 16.38
N PHE A 18 -29.67 15.29 16.62
CA PHE A 18 -28.45 14.49 16.53
C PHE A 18 -28.20 14.23 15.04
N ILE A 19 -27.73 15.24 14.32
CA ILE A 19 -26.94 14.96 13.12
C ILE A 19 -25.57 14.56 13.66
N GLY A 20 -25.46 13.29 14.04
CA GLY A 20 -24.18 12.64 14.17
C GLY A 20 -23.58 12.61 12.77
N VAL A 21 -22.88 13.68 12.40
CA VAL A 21 -21.85 13.59 11.36
C VAL A 21 -20.76 12.73 12.00
N GLY A 22 -20.92 11.42 11.89
CA GLY A 22 -19.81 10.50 12.05
C GLY A 22 -18.79 10.93 11.00
N CYS A 23 -17.79 11.71 11.42
CA CYS A 23 -16.52 11.65 10.73
C CYS A 23 -16.09 10.20 10.88
N GLU A 24 -16.34 9.41 9.84
CA GLU A 24 -15.55 8.23 9.57
C GLU A 24 -14.13 8.77 9.46
N LYS A 25 -13.37 8.68 10.56
CA LYS A 25 -11.94 8.87 10.49
C LYS A 25 -11.49 7.66 9.69
N ASP A 26 -11.05 7.89 8.46
CA ASP A 26 -10.22 6.91 7.79
C ASP A 26 -9.05 6.65 8.73
N ASP A 27 -9.06 5.48 9.38
CA ASP A 27 -8.00 5.06 10.29
C ASP A 27 -6.75 4.84 9.42
N GLU A 28 -5.93 5.89 9.30
CA GLU A 28 -4.72 5.85 8.50
C GLU A 28 -3.81 4.73 9.03
N LEU A 29 -3.51 3.75 8.17
CA LEU A 29 -2.66 2.61 8.55
C LEU A 29 -1.30 3.09 9.09
N PRO A 30 -0.74 2.39 10.11
CA PRO A 30 0.56 2.72 10.65
C PRO A 30 1.63 2.65 9.57
N SER A 31 2.56 3.61 9.61
CA SER A 31 3.68 3.64 8.69
C SER A 31 4.98 3.27 9.39
N TYR A 32 5.78 2.48 8.69
CA TYR A 32 7.05 1.92 9.14
C TYR A 32 8.17 2.38 8.22
N HIS A 33 9.43 2.28 8.67
CA HIS A 33 10.59 2.63 7.86
C HIS A 33 11.35 1.37 7.46
N ALA A 34 11.86 1.36 6.23
CA ALA A 34 12.74 0.31 5.74
C ALA A 34 13.83 0.87 4.83
N LYS A 35 14.92 0.13 4.74
CA LYS A 35 15.99 0.32 3.77
C LYS A 35 16.15 -0.97 2.97
N GLY A 36 16.27 -0.85 1.66
CA GLY A 36 16.43 -2.02 0.80
C GLY A 36 16.94 -1.68 -0.59
N THR A 37 17.23 -2.70 -1.38
CA THR A 37 17.73 -2.58 -2.76
C THR A 37 16.71 -3.19 -3.71
N ILE A 38 16.40 -2.50 -4.81
CA ILE A 38 15.58 -3.10 -5.88
C ILE A 38 16.40 -4.22 -6.53
N ILE A 39 15.89 -5.45 -6.45
CA ILE A 39 16.59 -6.65 -6.96
C ILE A 39 15.98 -7.20 -8.24
N GLU A 40 14.71 -6.89 -8.51
CA GLU A 40 13.99 -7.34 -9.70
C GLU A 40 12.79 -6.42 -9.97
N ILE A 41 12.42 -6.27 -11.24
CA ILE A 41 11.22 -5.53 -11.65
C ILE A 41 10.46 -6.40 -12.65
N THR A 42 9.31 -6.90 -12.24
CA THR A 42 8.46 -7.72 -13.12
C THR A 42 7.43 -6.86 -13.82
N GLY A 43 7.03 -7.29 -15.02
CA GLY A 43 5.95 -6.67 -15.77
C GLY A 43 5.21 -7.69 -16.63
N GLY A 44 4.24 -7.20 -17.39
CA GLY A 44 3.43 -8.05 -18.26
C GLY A 44 2.57 -9.02 -17.45
N CYS A 45 2.53 -10.28 -17.87
CA CYS A 45 1.66 -11.26 -17.22
C CYS A 45 2.13 -11.64 -15.79
N TYR A 46 3.40 -11.41 -15.44
CA TYR A 46 3.92 -11.59 -14.07
C TYR A 46 3.39 -10.56 -13.07
N GLY A 47 2.75 -9.50 -13.55
CA GLY A 47 2.35 -8.35 -12.76
C GLY A 47 3.42 -7.25 -12.73
N GLU A 48 2.99 -6.04 -12.45
CA GLU A 48 3.82 -4.82 -12.38
C GLU A 48 4.30 -4.61 -10.95
N ILE A 49 5.37 -5.31 -10.59
CA ILE A 49 5.88 -5.44 -9.22
C ILE A 49 7.35 -5.02 -9.19
N VAL A 50 7.69 -4.17 -8.24
CA VAL A 50 9.07 -3.86 -7.86
C VAL A 50 9.42 -4.74 -6.66
N ILE A 51 10.44 -5.58 -6.82
CA ILE A 51 10.89 -6.49 -5.76
C ILE A 51 12.12 -5.89 -5.10
N ILE A 52 12.06 -5.77 -3.78
CA ILE A 52 13.08 -5.11 -2.97
C ILE A 52 13.59 -6.11 -1.93
N ASP A 53 14.91 -6.35 -1.89
CA ASP A 53 15.54 -7.01 -0.76
C ASP A 53 15.73 -6.00 0.36
N VAL A 54 15.09 -6.25 1.51
CA VAL A 54 15.10 -5.33 2.64
C VAL A 54 16.29 -5.64 3.54
N GLU A 55 17.20 -4.68 3.64
CA GLU A 55 18.37 -4.72 4.53
C GLU A 55 17.95 -4.54 6.00
N GLU A 56 17.02 -3.61 6.24
CA GLU A 56 16.53 -3.24 7.57
C GLU A 56 15.07 -2.74 7.47
N PRO A 57 14.13 -3.23 8.31
CA PRO A 57 14.27 -4.32 9.27
C PRO A 57 14.30 -5.69 8.59
N GLN A 58 14.95 -6.65 9.25
CA GLN A 58 14.89 -8.06 8.84
C GLN A 58 13.54 -8.71 9.19
N GLY A 59 13.12 -9.69 8.40
CA GLY A 59 11.97 -10.56 8.70
C GLY A 59 10.59 -10.02 8.27
N ILE A 60 10.55 -8.96 7.45
CA ILE A 60 9.30 -8.42 6.90
C ILE A 60 8.97 -8.98 5.51
N GLY A 61 9.94 -9.59 4.84
CA GLY A 61 9.81 -10.20 3.52
C GLY A 61 9.78 -11.72 3.54
N LEU A 62 9.84 -12.30 2.34
CA LEU A 62 9.95 -13.73 2.11
C LEU A 62 11.25 -14.06 1.36
N PRO A 63 11.74 -15.31 1.40
CA PRO A 63 12.81 -15.74 0.53
C PRO A 63 12.42 -15.57 -0.94
N PHE A 64 13.34 -15.04 -1.74
CA PHE A 64 13.15 -14.82 -3.17
C PHE A 64 14.45 -15.09 -3.93
N THR A 65 14.32 -15.50 -5.19
CA THR A 65 15.46 -15.93 -6.00
C THR A 65 15.41 -15.25 -7.35
N VAL A 66 16.55 -14.75 -7.80
CA VAL A 66 16.74 -14.17 -9.14
C VAL A 66 17.84 -14.92 -9.88
N LEU A 67 17.79 -14.86 -11.21
CA LEU A 67 18.88 -15.29 -12.07
C LEU A 67 19.85 -14.12 -12.25
N GLY A 68 21.06 -14.28 -11.75
CA GLY A 68 22.17 -13.36 -11.92
C GLY A 68 22.90 -13.56 -13.26
N GLU A 69 24.08 -12.95 -13.37
CA GLU A 69 24.96 -13.16 -14.52
C GLU A 69 25.46 -14.61 -14.56
N GLU A 70 25.74 -15.12 -15.76
CA GLU A 70 26.28 -16.47 -15.97
C GLU A 70 25.43 -17.62 -15.37
N ASP A 71 24.10 -17.44 -15.36
CA ASP A 71 23.13 -18.39 -14.79
C ASP A 71 23.32 -18.63 -13.28
N GLU A 72 23.96 -17.70 -12.56
CA GLU A 72 24.07 -17.77 -11.11
C GLU A 72 22.69 -17.59 -10.45
N ILE A 73 22.38 -18.45 -9.49
CA ILE A 73 21.14 -18.35 -8.71
C ILE A 73 21.41 -17.53 -7.44
N ILE A 74 20.89 -16.30 -7.38
CA ILE A 74 21.04 -15.42 -6.21
C ILE A 74 19.79 -15.52 -5.35
N THR A 75 19.95 -15.79 -4.05
CA THR A 75 18.84 -15.94 -3.11
C THR A 75 18.87 -14.86 -2.04
N TYR A 76 17.77 -14.12 -1.94
CA TYR A 76 17.50 -13.11 -0.92
C TYR A 76 16.55 -13.68 0.13
N GLN A 77 16.72 -13.30 1.39
CA GLN A 77 15.93 -13.87 2.50
C GLN A 77 14.77 -12.99 2.94
N ASN A 78 14.76 -11.71 2.54
CA ASN A 78 13.86 -10.70 3.08
C ASN A 78 13.26 -9.83 1.97
N ALA A 79 12.81 -10.46 0.88
CA ALA A 79 12.27 -9.76 -0.27
C ALA A 79 10.78 -9.40 -0.09
N ILE A 80 10.44 -8.18 -0.45
CA ILE A 80 9.07 -7.67 -0.51
C ILE A 80 8.71 -7.31 -1.95
N GLY A 81 7.43 -7.36 -2.29
CA GLY A 81 6.89 -6.85 -3.54
C GLY A 81 6.06 -5.61 -3.32
N VAL A 82 6.32 -4.55 -4.07
CA VAL A 82 5.52 -3.32 -4.05
C VAL A 82 5.03 -3.00 -5.46
N PRO A 83 3.90 -2.30 -5.63
CA PRO A 83 3.44 -1.87 -6.95
C PRO A 83 4.49 -0.97 -7.63
N TYR A 84 4.38 -0.86 -8.96
CA TYR A 84 5.09 0.20 -9.68
C TYR A 84 4.83 1.57 -9.05
N PHE A 85 5.90 2.37 -8.93
CA PHE A 85 5.89 3.66 -8.25
C PHE A 85 4.81 4.61 -8.78
N ALA A 86 4.62 4.63 -10.09
CA ALA A 86 3.60 5.45 -10.74
C ALA A 86 2.16 5.11 -10.29
N LYS A 87 1.87 3.86 -9.91
CA LYS A 87 0.52 3.44 -9.46
C LYS A 87 0.18 3.90 -8.05
N ILE A 88 1.20 4.06 -7.22
CA ILE A 88 1.08 4.44 -5.81
C ILE A 88 1.47 5.91 -5.59
N GLY A 89 1.53 6.70 -6.65
CA GLY A 89 1.76 8.15 -6.58
C GLY A 89 3.18 8.56 -6.22
N ILE A 90 4.16 7.64 -6.29
CA ILE A 90 5.57 7.96 -6.09
C ILE A 90 6.10 8.70 -7.33
N PRO A 91 6.72 9.89 -7.19
CA PRO A 91 7.19 10.68 -8.32
C PRO A 91 8.13 9.93 -9.26
N ASN A 92 7.95 10.09 -10.57
CA ASN A 92 8.82 9.51 -11.62
C ASN A 92 10.28 9.98 -11.56
N SER A 93 10.58 11.04 -10.79
CA SER A 93 11.96 11.47 -10.53
C SER A 93 12.73 10.50 -9.62
N ILE A 94 12.04 9.64 -8.88
CA ILE A 94 12.67 8.58 -8.10
C ILE A 94 12.92 7.40 -9.02
N PRO A 95 14.17 6.92 -9.14
CA PRO A 95 14.49 5.85 -10.06
C PRO A 95 13.86 4.51 -9.61
N GLN A 96 13.24 3.82 -10.57
CA GLN A 96 12.74 2.45 -10.41
C GLN A 96 13.59 1.53 -11.29
N ALA A 97 14.79 1.16 -10.81
CA ALA A 97 15.74 0.32 -11.53
C ALA A 97 16.44 -0.65 -10.57
N VAL A 98 16.82 -1.83 -11.07
CA VAL A 98 17.59 -2.82 -10.30
C VAL A 98 18.92 -2.21 -9.84
N GLY A 99 19.30 -2.48 -8.59
CA GLY A 99 20.49 -1.95 -7.94
C GLY A 99 20.29 -0.64 -7.18
N ILE A 100 19.16 0.05 -7.38
CA ILE A 100 18.85 1.27 -6.63
C ILE A 100 18.57 0.93 -5.17
N ARG A 101 19.26 1.64 -4.27
CA ARG A 101 19.03 1.53 -2.83
C ARG A 101 18.03 2.59 -2.41
N LEU A 102 17.07 2.19 -1.59
CA LEU A 102 15.96 3.04 -1.13
C LEU A 102 15.94 3.08 0.39
N ASN A 103 15.69 4.27 0.93
CA ASN A 103 15.16 4.45 2.27
C ASN A 103 13.71 4.93 2.12
N PHE A 104 12.76 4.23 2.72
CA PHE A 104 11.34 4.44 2.44
C PHE A 104 10.44 4.19 3.64
N GLU A 105 9.31 4.88 3.64
CA GLU A 105 8.17 4.64 4.52
C GLU A 105 7.20 3.67 3.84
N TYR A 106 6.77 2.62 4.54
CA TYR A 106 5.84 1.61 4.03
C TYR A 106 4.66 1.36 4.97
N ARG A 107 3.66 0.64 4.47
CA ARG A 107 2.54 0.08 5.23
C ARG A 107 2.12 -1.27 4.66
N GLU A 108 1.33 -2.01 5.42
CA GLU A 108 0.60 -3.17 4.89
C GLU A 108 -0.51 -2.75 3.93
N LEU A 109 -0.99 -3.71 3.13
CA LEU A 109 -2.18 -3.52 2.30
C LEU A 109 -3.41 -3.44 3.21
N THR A 110 -4.42 -2.69 2.81
CA THR A 110 -5.76 -2.84 3.39
C THR A 110 -6.40 -4.15 2.89
N GLU A 111 -7.44 -4.63 3.57
CA GLU A 111 -8.22 -5.80 3.11
C GLU A 111 -8.70 -5.62 1.67
N ASP A 112 -9.23 -4.43 1.37
CA ASP A 112 -9.66 -4.04 0.03
C ASP A 112 -8.52 -4.11 -1.01
N GLU A 113 -7.31 -3.67 -0.66
CA GLU A 113 -6.14 -3.71 -1.55
C GLU A 113 -5.60 -5.14 -1.75
N GLU A 114 -5.75 -6.01 -0.75
CA GLU A 114 -5.40 -7.43 -0.87
C GLU A 114 -6.30 -8.14 -1.89
N GLU A 115 -7.60 -7.81 -1.87
CA GLU A 115 -8.58 -8.34 -2.84
C GLU A 115 -8.44 -7.70 -4.24
N GLN A 116 -7.91 -6.48 -4.29
CA GLN A 116 -7.77 -5.72 -5.54
C GLN A 116 -6.46 -6.04 -6.27
N SER A 117 -6.56 -6.91 -7.28
CA SER A 117 -5.41 -7.30 -8.10
C SER A 117 -4.77 -6.15 -8.89
N HIS A 118 -5.48 -5.05 -9.15
CA HIS A 118 -5.09 -4.03 -10.13
C HIS A 118 -3.80 -3.26 -9.76
N LEU A 119 -3.50 -3.10 -8.46
CA LEU A 119 -2.26 -2.45 -8.01
C LEU A 119 -1.03 -3.20 -8.52
N PHE A 120 -1.10 -4.53 -8.58
CA PHE A 120 0.00 -5.39 -8.98
C PHE A 120 -0.19 -5.99 -10.39
N SER A 121 -1.32 -5.74 -11.05
CA SER A 121 -1.64 -6.29 -12.37
C SER A 121 -1.49 -5.25 -13.46
N THR A 122 -1.23 -5.67 -14.69
CA THR A 122 -1.27 -4.76 -15.84
C THR A 122 -2.69 -4.27 -16.13
N ASP A 123 -2.80 -3.07 -16.71
CA ASP A 123 -4.04 -2.56 -17.28
C ASP A 123 -3.86 -2.29 -18.78
N PRO A 124 -4.52 -3.06 -19.68
CA PRO A 124 -5.46 -4.14 -19.40
C PRO A 124 -4.77 -5.40 -18.84
N PRO A 125 -5.52 -6.30 -18.16
CA PRO A 125 -4.98 -7.56 -17.64
C PRO A 125 -4.40 -8.44 -18.76
N ILE A 126 -3.19 -8.95 -18.57
CA ILE A 126 -2.54 -9.89 -19.49
C ILE A 126 -2.67 -11.30 -18.91
N ILE A 127 -3.22 -12.22 -19.70
CA ILE A 127 -3.38 -13.63 -19.30
C ILE A 127 -2.05 -14.37 -19.50
N CYS A 128 -1.50 -14.93 -18.43
CA CYS A 128 -0.34 -15.80 -18.52
C CYS A 128 -0.68 -17.18 -19.11
N PRO A 129 0.28 -17.82 -19.81
CA PRO A 129 0.29 -19.28 -19.98
C PRO A 129 0.19 -20.00 -18.62
N HIS A 130 -0.42 -21.19 -18.60
CA HIS A 130 -0.76 -21.90 -17.35
C HIS A 130 0.44 -22.24 -16.44
N ASN A 131 1.66 -22.27 -16.97
CA ASN A 131 2.88 -22.56 -16.24
C ASN A 131 3.62 -21.30 -15.74
N ILE A 132 3.04 -20.11 -15.94
CA ILE A 132 3.63 -18.84 -15.52
C ILE A 132 2.74 -18.25 -14.43
N ALA A 133 3.32 -18.03 -13.25
CA ALA A 133 2.68 -17.40 -12.12
C ALA A 133 3.42 -16.11 -11.72
N PRO A 134 2.71 -15.11 -11.18
CA PRO A 134 3.34 -13.97 -10.52
C PRO A 134 4.32 -14.40 -9.42
N PRO A 135 5.35 -13.60 -9.13
CA PRO A 135 6.31 -13.91 -8.07
C PRO A 135 5.61 -13.98 -6.70
N VAL A 136 6.03 -14.94 -5.88
CA VAL A 136 5.56 -15.09 -4.50
C VAL A 136 6.44 -14.25 -3.59
N VAL A 137 5.91 -13.11 -3.14
CA VAL A 137 6.57 -12.15 -2.25
C VAL A 137 5.56 -11.59 -1.24
N LYS A 138 6.01 -11.16 -0.05
CA LYS A 138 5.14 -10.39 0.85
C LYS A 138 4.87 -9.04 0.20
N ARG A 139 3.60 -8.75 -0.05
CA ARG A 139 3.18 -7.50 -0.69
C ARG A 139 3.06 -6.40 0.36
N LEU A 140 3.55 -5.21 0.03
CA LEU A 140 3.48 -4.00 0.85
C LEU A 140 3.26 -2.78 -0.05
N ILE A 141 2.94 -1.63 0.55
CA ILE A 141 2.83 -0.35 -0.15
C ILE A 141 3.90 0.61 0.36
N ILE A 142 4.71 1.18 -0.53
CA ILE A 142 5.56 2.32 -0.21
C ILE A 142 4.68 3.56 -0.18
N LYS A 143 4.64 4.25 0.96
CA LYS A 143 3.96 5.56 1.08
C LYS A 143 4.85 6.68 0.56
N LYS A 144 6.15 6.59 0.81
CA LYS A 144 7.10 7.66 0.52
C LYS A 144 8.52 7.12 0.44
N VAL A 145 9.29 7.61 -0.52
CA VAL A 145 10.74 7.40 -0.57
C VAL A 145 11.42 8.60 0.10
N VAL A 146 12.21 8.33 1.13
CA VAL A 146 12.94 9.32 1.93
C VAL A 146 14.25 9.70 1.24
N SER A 147 14.98 8.72 0.71
CA SER A 147 16.22 8.92 -0.06
C SER A 147 16.50 7.72 -0.95
N TYR A 148 17.36 7.92 -1.97
CA TYR A 148 17.80 6.85 -2.86
C TYR A 148 19.25 7.08 -3.31
N GLU A 149 19.95 5.98 -3.63
CA GLU A 149 21.33 5.93 -4.11
C GLU A 149 21.47 4.97 -5.30
#